data_AF-A0A7W0PFJ5-F1
#
_entry.id   AF-A0A7W0PFJ5-F1
#
_cell.length_a   1.000
_cell.length_b   1.000
_cell.length_c   1.000
_cell.angle_alpha   90.00
_cell.angle_beta   90.00
_cell.angle_gamma   90.00
#
_symmetry.space_group_name_H-M   'P 1'
#
loop_
_entity.id
_entity.type
_entity.pdbx_description
1 polymer ?
#
loop_
_entity_poly.entity_id
_entity_poly.type
_entity_poly.pdbx_seq_one_letter_code
_entity_poly.pdbx_strand_id
1 'polypeptide(L)'
;MEHEHTDPVRAGRRRRVLITGAGGQLGQALQDVFSTDDLVALGREDWDITSPPSNRLLQGGFDLVLHTAAWTDVDGAEGDPQGAAAANVGGTANVAALGAAVVTFSSD
;
A
#
# COMPACT_ATOMS: atom_id res chain seq x y z
N MET A 1 -10.95 2.18 33.69
CA MET A 1 -10.96 3.37 32.82
C MET A 1 -11.21 2.85 31.42
N GLU A 2 -12.45 2.97 30.97
CA GLU A 2 -12.89 2.53 29.65
C GLU A 2 -12.24 3.46 28.63
N HIS A 3 -11.44 2.90 27.72
CA HIS A 3 -11.07 3.62 26.52
C HIS A 3 -12.26 3.55 25.58
N GLU A 4 -13.05 4.61 25.59
CA GLU A 4 -14.10 4.90 24.63
C GLU A 4 -13.50 4.77 23.21
N HIS A 5 -13.86 3.68 22.53
CA HIS A 5 -13.44 3.40 21.17
C HIS A 5 -14.25 4.35 20.26
N THR A 6 -13.78 5.59 20.12
CA THR A 6 -14.27 6.49 19.07
C THR A 6 -14.00 5.81 17.74
N ASP A 7 -15.04 5.22 17.16
CA ASP A 7 -15.08 4.77 15.78
C ASP A 7 -15.47 5.96 14.90
N PRO A 8 -14.52 6.64 14.23
CA PRO A 8 -14.85 7.75 13.33
C PRO A 8 -15.42 7.25 11.99
N VAL A 9 -15.53 5.94 11.77
CA VAL A 9 -15.92 5.36 10.50
C VAL A 9 -17.42 5.15 10.50
N ARG A 10 -18.13 6.09 9.87
CA ARG A 10 -19.58 6.08 9.60
C ARG A 10 -20.19 4.67 9.64
N ALA A 11 -21.01 4.42 10.66
CA ALA A 11 -21.80 3.19 10.78
C ALA A 11 -22.45 2.82 9.43
N GLY A 12 -21.99 1.72 8.82
CA GLY A 12 -22.66 1.08 7.68
C GLY A 12 -21.84 0.83 6.40
N ARG A 13 -20.65 1.43 6.21
CA ARG A 13 -19.80 1.15 5.04
C ARG A 13 -18.51 0.42 5.46
N ARG A 14 -18.21 -0.71 4.81
CA ARG A 14 -16.91 -1.38 4.91
C ARG A 14 -15.81 -0.44 4.41
N ARG A 15 -14.66 -0.42 5.09
CA ARG A 15 -13.51 0.40 4.65
C ARG A 15 -13.00 -0.17 3.33
N ARG A 16 -12.67 0.72 2.39
CA ARG A 16 -12.03 0.32 1.13
C ARG A 16 -10.52 0.37 1.29
N VAL A 17 -9.87 -0.78 1.26
CA VAL A 17 -8.44 -0.94 1.55
C VAL A 17 -7.69 -1.32 0.28
N LEU A 18 -6.56 -0.65 0.03
CA LEU A 18 -5.62 -1.02 -1.01
C LEU A 18 -4.37 -1.64 -0.38
N ILE A 19 -3.93 -2.79 -0.86
CA ILE A 19 -2.60 -3.36 -0.58
C ILE A 19 -1.78 -3.31 -1.87
N THR A 20 -0.63 -2.64 -1.86
CA THR A 20 0.37 -2.75 -2.94
C THR A 20 1.43 -3.77 -2.54
N GLY A 21 2.01 -4.51 -3.47
CA GLY A 21 2.99 -5.55 -3.15
C GLY A 21 2.33 -6.81 -2.62
N ALA A 22 1.08 -7.06 -3.04
CA ALA A 22 0.24 -8.14 -2.53
C ALA A 22 0.83 -9.55 -2.71
N GLY A 23 1.78 -9.73 -3.63
CA GLY A 23 2.50 -11.00 -3.82
C GLY A 23 3.62 -11.26 -2.81
N GLY A 24 4.03 -10.26 -2.03
CA GLY A 24 5.06 -10.41 -1.00
C GLY A 24 4.50 -11.01 0.30
N GLN A 25 5.40 -11.48 1.17
CA GLN A 25 5.02 -12.17 2.43
C GLN A 25 4.08 -11.33 3.31
N LEU A 26 4.43 -10.06 3.53
CA LEU A 26 3.60 -9.14 4.31
C LEU A 26 2.28 -8.80 3.60
N GLY A 27 2.33 -8.59 2.27
CA GLY A 27 1.14 -8.34 1.48
C GLY A 27 0.13 -9.49 1.53
N GLN A 28 0.60 -10.74 1.50
CA GLN A 28 -0.24 -11.94 1.68
C GLN A 28 -0.84 -12.02 3.09
N ALA A 29 -0.02 -11.84 4.13
CA ALA A 29 -0.50 -11.87 5.50
C ALA A 29 -1.56 -10.79 5.78
N LEU A 30 -1.39 -9.58 5.23
CA LEU A 30 -2.35 -8.50 5.38
C LEU A 30 -3.66 -8.76 4.61
N GLN A 31 -3.65 -9.50 3.50
CA GLN A 31 -4.88 -9.88 2.82
C GLN A 31 -5.80 -10.72 3.71
N ASP A 32 -5.23 -11.65 4.49
CA ASP A 32 -6.00 -12.47 5.44
C ASP A 32 -6.60 -11.60 6.56
N VAL A 33 -5.82 -10.68 7.12
CA VAL A 33 -6.24 -9.77 8.20
C VAL A 33 -7.37 -8.84 7.76
N PHE A 34 -7.31 -8.32 6.53
CA PHE A 34 -8.29 -7.38 5.98
C PHE A 34 -9.35 -8.04 5.09
N SER A 35 -9.51 -9.37 5.17
CA SER A 35 -10.42 -10.16 4.33
C SER A 35 -11.90 -9.79 4.45
N THR A 36 -12.30 -9.11 5.54
CA THR A 36 -13.68 -8.63 5.74
C THR A 36 -13.95 -7.23 5.20
N ASP A 37 -12.91 -6.46 4.84
CA ASP A 37 -13.03 -5.13 4.25
C ASP A 37 -13.29 -5.20 2.73
N ASP A 38 -13.53 -4.05 2.07
CA ASP A 38 -13.54 -3.97 0.60
C ASP A 38 -12.09 -3.87 0.12
N LEU A 39 -11.46 -5.03 -0.08
CA LEU A 39 -10.04 -5.16 -0.33
C LEU A 39 -9.70 -5.20 -1.82
N VAL A 40 -8.77 -4.33 -2.22
CA VAL A 40 -8.06 -4.37 -3.50
C VAL A 40 -6.61 -4.71 -3.22
N ALA A 41 -6.12 -5.85 -3.71
CA ALA A 41 -4.74 -6.27 -3.54
C ALA A 41 -4.05 -6.28 -4.92
N LEU A 42 -2.97 -5.52 -5.05
CA LEU A 42 -2.22 -5.36 -6.31
C LEU A 42 -0.80 -5.88 -6.14
N GLY A 43 -0.43 -6.84 -6.97
CA GLY A 43 0.94 -7.24 -7.22
C GLY A 43 1.62 -6.30 -8.21
N ARG A 44 2.91 -6.57 -8.48
CA ARG A 44 3.70 -5.80 -9.45
C ARG A 44 3.11 -5.85 -10.86
N GLU A 45 2.52 -6.98 -11.25
CA GLU A 45 1.90 -7.16 -12.57
C GLU A 45 0.60 -6.34 -12.72
N ASP A 46 -0.11 -6.08 -11.62
CA ASP A 46 -1.34 -5.27 -11.63
C ASP A 46 -1.02 -3.77 -11.65
N TRP A 47 0.00 -3.37 -10.88
CA TRP A 47 0.54 -2.01 -10.88
C TRP A 47 2.00 -2.00 -10.42
N ASP A 48 2.91 -1.70 -11.36
CA ASP A 48 4.29 -1.34 -11.01
C ASP A 48 4.29 0.08 -10.43
N ILE A 49 4.52 0.17 -9.12
CA ILE A 49 4.48 1.43 -8.36
C ILE A 49 5.48 2.48 -8.88
N THR A 50 6.52 2.08 -9.62
CA THR A 50 7.47 3.02 -10.23
C THR A 50 6.80 3.90 -11.30
N SER A 51 5.65 3.46 -11.83
CA SER A 51 4.83 4.21 -12.77
C SER A 51 3.73 5.01 -12.06
N PRO A 52 3.36 6.20 -12.57
CA PRO A 52 2.27 6.99 -12.03
C PRO A 52 0.96 6.18 -11.89
N PRO A 53 0.15 6.41 -10.85
CA PRO A 53 -1.11 5.72 -10.68
C PRO A 53 -2.06 6.04 -11.84
N SER A 54 -2.82 5.05 -12.29
CA SER A 54 -3.87 5.28 -13.29
C SER A 54 -4.99 6.16 -12.73
N ASN A 55 -5.75 6.81 -13.63
CA ASN A 55 -6.95 7.57 -13.25
C ASN A 55 -7.96 6.74 -12.45
N ARG A 56 -8.03 5.43 -12.71
CA ARG A 56 -8.89 4.50 -11.95
C ARG A 56 -8.44 4.37 -10.50
N LEU A 57 -7.13 4.30 -10.24
CA LEU A 57 -6.59 4.22 -8.88
C LEU A 57 -6.77 5.54 -8.14
N LEU A 58 -6.49 6.67 -8.81
CA LEU A 58 -6.70 8.01 -8.25
C LEU A 58 -8.16 8.26 -7.85
N GLN A 59 -9.11 7.74 -8.64
CA GLN A 59 -10.55 7.82 -8.36
C GLN A 59 -11.06 6.61 -7.56
N GLY A 60 -10.17 5.81 -7.00
CA GLY A 60 -10.50 4.61 -6.24
C GLY A 60 -11.22 4.91 -4.92
N GLY A 61 -11.09 6.11 -4.35
CA GLY A 61 -11.78 6.45 -3.10
C GLY A 61 -11.42 5.50 -1.96
N PHE A 62 -10.14 5.12 -1.87
CA PHE A 62 -9.61 4.26 -0.80
C PHE A 62 -9.64 5.00 0.54
N ASP A 63 -10.04 4.29 1.58
CA ASP A 63 -10.00 4.80 2.96
C ASP A 63 -8.61 4.59 3.59
N LEU A 64 -7.91 3.52 3.16
CA LEU A 64 -6.60 3.10 3.68
C LEU A 64 -5.77 2.45 2.57
N VAL A 65 -4.47 2.77 2.54
CA VAL A 65 -3.47 2.11 1.69
C VAL A 65 -2.37 1.51 2.56
N LEU A 66 -2.17 0.19 2.43
CA LEU A 66 -1.10 -0.57 3.05
C LEU A 66 0.00 -0.80 2.00
N HIS A 67 1.03 0.04 2.04
CA HIS A 67 2.09 0.06 1.03
C HIS A 67 3.21 -0.92 1.37
N THR A 68 3.05 -2.19 0.93
CA THR A 68 4.05 -3.26 1.18
C THR A 68 5.03 -3.51 0.03
N ALA A 69 4.84 -2.83 -1.11
CA ALA A 69 5.74 -2.96 -2.25
C ALA A 69 7.03 -2.18 -1.98
N ALA A 70 8.17 -2.86 -2.05
CA ALA A 70 9.49 -2.28 -1.88
C ALA A 70 10.53 -3.09 -2.64
N TRP A 71 11.65 -2.46 -3.00
CA TRP A 71 12.88 -3.16 -3.37
C TRP A 71 13.57 -3.61 -2.08
N THR A 72 13.60 -4.93 -1.86
CA THR A 72 14.11 -5.54 -0.61
C THR A 72 15.41 -6.33 -0.81
N ASP A 73 15.88 -6.49 -2.05
CA ASP A 73 17.18 -7.05 -2.37
C ASP A 73 18.27 -5.99 -2.11
N VAL A 74 18.88 -6.05 -0.93
CA VAL A 74 19.89 -5.07 -0.47
C VAL A 74 21.14 -5.10 -1.35
N ASP A 75 21.65 -6.29 -1.65
CA ASP A 75 22.82 -6.47 -2.52
C ASP A 75 22.51 -5.94 -3.93
N GLY A 76 21.31 -6.24 -4.43
CA GLY A 76 20.81 -5.72 -5.70
C GLY A 76 20.68 -4.19 -5.72
N ALA A 77 20.35 -3.56 -4.59
CA ALA A 77 20.25 -2.11 -4.48
C ALA A 77 21.61 -1.41 -4.54
N GLU A 78 22.71 -2.06 -4.11
CA GLU A 78 24.07 -1.53 -4.30
C GLU A 78 24.47 -1.53 -5.77
N GLY A 79 24.03 -2.55 -6.53
CA GLY A 79 24.27 -2.69 -7.96
C GLY A 79 23.40 -1.79 -8.84
N ASP A 80 22.16 -1.49 -8.42
CA ASP A 80 21.25 -0.55 -9.07
C ASP A 80 20.58 0.41 -8.07
N PRO A 81 21.32 1.43 -7.59
CA PRO A 81 20.77 2.40 -6.65
C PRO A 81 19.62 3.21 -7.22
N GLN A 82 19.59 3.41 -8.55
CA GLN A 82 18.55 4.19 -9.21
C GLN A 82 17.25 3.39 -9.31
N GLY A 83 17.32 2.09 -9.62
CA GLY A 83 16.18 1.18 -9.57
C GLY A 83 15.61 1.06 -8.16
N ALA A 84 16.46 0.90 -7.15
CA ALA A 84 16.06 0.89 -5.75
C ALA A 84 15.38 2.20 -5.33
N ALA A 85 15.94 3.36 -5.70
CA ALA A 85 15.32 4.66 -5.43
C ALA A 85 14.01 4.88 -6.19
N ALA A 86 13.92 4.41 -7.44
CA ALA A 86 12.69 4.49 -8.23
C ALA A 86 11.54 3.72 -7.55
N ALA A 87 11.82 2.55 -6.98
CA ALA A 87 10.83 1.77 -6.25
C ALA A 87 10.53 2.37 -4.86
N ASN A 88 11.55 2.58 -4.03
CA ASN A 88 11.38 2.90 -2.60
C ASN A 88 11.07 4.39 -2.34
N VAL A 89 11.46 5.29 -3.25
CA VAL A 89 11.16 6.74 -3.13
C VAL A 89 10.10 7.13 -4.12
N GLY A 90 10.35 6.88 -5.42
CA GLY A 90 9.41 7.21 -6.49
C GLY A 90 8.09 6.47 -6.35
N GLY A 91 8.16 5.16 -6.09
CA GLY A 91 6.98 4.33 -5.89
C GLY A 91 6.16 4.73 -4.67
N THR A 92 6.80 5.02 -3.55
CA THR A 92 6.10 5.54 -2.37
C THR A 92 5.44 6.91 -2.64
N ALA A 93 6.08 7.79 -3.41
CA ALA A 93 5.47 9.06 -3.81
C ALA A 93 4.23 8.84 -4.71
N ASN A 94 4.28 7.90 -5.65
CA ASN A 94 3.13 7.53 -6.49
C ASN A 94 1.97 6.98 -5.66
N VAL A 95 2.25 6.20 -4.61
CA VAL A 95 1.21 5.70 -3.69
C VAL A 95 0.64 6.83 -2.82
N ALA A 96 1.47 7.73 -2.32
CA ALA A 96 1.03 8.89 -1.55
C ALA A 96 0.09 9.80 -2.36
N ALA A 97 0.31 9.90 -3.68
CA ALA A 97 -0.53 10.69 -4.59
C ALA A 97 -1.99 10.19 -4.69
N LEU A 98 -2.32 8.99 -4.18
CA LEU A 98 -3.70 8.49 -4.12
C LEU A 98 -4.58 9.29 -3.14
N GLY A 99 -3.99 10.10 -2.25
CA GLY A 99 -4.75 11.00 -1.35
C GLY A 99 -5.51 10.30 -0.22
N ALA A 100 -5.25 9.02 0.03
CA ALA A 100 -5.80 8.24 1.13
C ALA A 100 -4.81 8.20 2.32
N ALA A 101 -5.25 7.71 3.49
CA ALA A 101 -4.33 7.42 4.59
C ALA A 101 -3.37 6.29 4.16
N VAL A 102 -2.06 6.49 4.33
CA VAL A 102 -1.03 5.54 3.89
C VAL A 102 -0.24 5.03 5.09
N VAL A 103 -0.09 3.70 5.16
CA VAL A 103 0.88 3.02 6.03
C VAL A 103 2.01 2.54 5.15
N THR A 104 3.23 2.99 5.45
CA THR A 104 4.47 2.52 4.81
C THR A 104 5.25 1.64 5.78
N PHE A 105 5.90 0.61 5.25
CA PHE A 105 6.80 -0.26 6.01
C PHE A 105 8.23 0.08 5.63
N SER A 106 9.06 0.36 6.62
CA SER A 106 10.46 0.77 6.44
C SER A 106 11.39 -0.21 7.19
N SER A 107 12.70 -0.03 7.03
CA SER A 107 13.72 -0.78 7.74
C SER A 107 14.47 0.12 8.74
N ASP A 108 15.16 -0.51 9.69
CA ASP A 108 16.08 0.14 10.62
C ASP A 108 17.42 0.53 9.98
#